data_AF-A0A959BNG9-F1
#
_entry.id   AF-A0A959BNG9-F1
#
_cell.length_a   1.000
_cell.length_b   1.000
_cell.length_c   1.000
_cell.angle_alpha   90.00
_cell.angle_beta   90.00
_cell.angle_gamma   90.00
#
_symmetry.space_group_name_H-M   'P 1'
#
loop_
_entity.id
_entity.type
_entity.pdbx_description
1 polymer ?
#
loop_
_entity_poly.entity_id
_entity_poly.type
_entity_poly.pdbx_seq_one_letter_code
_entity_poly.pdbx_strand_id
1 'polypeptide(L)'
;MLVFLSPANGQPDTLDDGTAAFKQAEQAVILLRNEGGLIPLQGLDTLRVAYLGIGSPLSDSFYPTLQKYMPIAKLDMPLVRSKDEAEAWLQGLEAQYNLLVVEVMDYTISGHLPASYGQGRLLEAIGGYQRAIVVIHGDGTIFQAVPALLPARRLIIAPNRLEYAPSVAAQIIFGGLGAKAKMAAPLRGTTFHQGDGLSSEGELRLRYTPPAYAGMDAQLLEDSIQAIVEEGIRAGAFPGAQVLVAKDGNVVYHRAFGYHTYDSLQAVSTTDIYDLASVSKVTSSLPALMRLHGQGKFELDAPLKQYFPQLGHSNKEGLTYRSMLAHNARLRPWIPYWKGTLRGNARYPWRKGWDNERINDYRFRWCTFKTDSSARFPIYVTDQLWLHRNYKKQIYKAIRKSPLNEEPGYVYSGLLFYLLPEIVEGLTGEEYERYLKETFYHPLGAYTLTYNPLRFFPRARIVPTERDTFFRMVQIHGRVHDEGAAMMGGVSSNAGLFASANDLAKLMTMYINYGAYGGKQYIAEASVREFTRCQYCEEGNRRGLGFDKPLIEYDPKTSSVAQEASPESFGHSGYTGTFTWADPEAGLLYIFMSNRVYPTRDNPKIYRLNIRPRIHEVLYKAVRE
;
A
#
# COMPACT_ATOMS: atom_id res chain seq x y z
N MET A 1 46.48 -21.83 -32.88
CA MET A 1 47.44 -20.72 -32.96
C MET A 1 46.80 -19.59 -33.76
N LEU A 2 46.25 -18.59 -33.06
CA LEU A 2 45.94 -17.21 -33.53
C LEU A 2 45.16 -16.49 -32.40
N VAL A 3 45.90 -15.86 -31.49
CA VAL A 3 45.94 -14.40 -31.20
C VAL A 3 44.80 -13.93 -30.29
N PHE A 4 45.12 -13.85 -29.00
CA PHE A 4 44.42 -13.05 -27.99
C PHE A 4 44.74 -11.57 -28.21
N LEU A 5 43.71 -10.72 -28.31
CA LEU A 5 43.83 -9.28 -28.12
C LEU A 5 43.47 -8.96 -26.67
N SER A 6 44.39 -8.35 -25.93
CA SER A 6 44.12 -7.76 -24.61
C SER A 6 43.23 -6.52 -24.75
N PRO A 7 42.32 -6.23 -23.82
CA PRO A 7 41.73 -4.91 -23.71
C PRO A 7 42.75 -3.97 -23.05
N ALA A 8 42.99 -2.83 -23.71
CA ALA A 8 43.70 -1.70 -23.17
C ALA A 8 42.89 -1.04 -22.05
N ASN A 9 43.61 -0.48 -21.07
CA ASN A 9 43.09 0.28 -19.93
C ASN A 9 42.01 1.31 -20.34
N GLY A 10 40.76 0.99 -20.05
CA GLY A 10 39.64 1.92 -19.96
C GLY A 10 39.36 2.26 -18.49
N GLN A 11 38.88 3.47 -18.25
CA GLN A 11 38.41 3.97 -16.94
C GLN A 11 37.50 2.96 -16.23
N PRO A 12 37.40 2.96 -14.88
CA PRO A 12 36.47 2.09 -14.19
C PRO A 12 35.06 2.31 -14.75
N ASP A 13 34.58 1.29 -15.47
CA ASP A 13 33.24 1.24 -16.03
C ASP A 13 32.23 1.62 -14.96
N THR A 14 31.34 2.55 -15.30
CA THR A 14 30.10 2.77 -14.56
C THR A 14 29.47 1.42 -14.29
N LEU A 15 29.33 1.05 -13.02
CA LEU A 15 28.53 -0.12 -12.60
C LEU A 15 27.21 -0.08 -13.37
N ASP A 16 26.93 -1.10 -14.17
CA ASP A 16 25.65 -1.24 -14.87
C ASP A 16 24.56 -1.35 -13.81
N ASP A 17 23.85 -0.24 -13.57
CA ASP A 17 22.75 -0.15 -12.62
C ASP A 17 21.47 -0.85 -13.10
N GLY A 18 21.57 -1.63 -14.18
CA GLY A 18 20.49 -2.37 -14.82
C GLY A 18 19.61 -1.53 -15.73
N THR A 19 19.82 -0.21 -15.81
CA THR A 19 18.96 0.69 -16.61
C THR A 19 19.04 0.42 -18.10
N ALA A 20 20.24 0.13 -18.62
CA ALA A 20 20.42 -0.22 -20.02
C ALA A 20 19.71 -1.54 -20.36
N ALA A 21 19.89 -2.56 -19.52
CA ALA A 21 19.20 -3.85 -19.65
C ALA A 21 17.67 -3.71 -19.54
N PHE A 22 17.18 -2.84 -18.65
CA PHE A 22 15.76 -2.57 -18.50
C PHE A 22 15.17 -1.89 -19.74
N LYS A 23 15.83 -0.84 -20.26
CA LYS A 23 15.42 -0.16 -21.51
C LYS A 23 15.43 -1.12 -22.70
N GLN A 24 16.43 -2.00 -22.79
CA GLN A 24 16.49 -3.03 -23.82
C GLN A 24 15.29 -3.99 -23.71
N ALA A 25 14.93 -4.42 -22.50
CA ALA A 25 13.75 -5.26 -22.29
C ALA A 25 12.45 -4.54 -22.66
N GLU A 26 12.27 -3.27 -22.26
CA GLU A 26 11.11 -2.45 -22.64
C GLU A 26 10.94 -2.35 -24.16
N GLN A 27 12.05 -2.24 -24.90
CA GLN A 27 12.07 -2.20 -26.37
C GLN A 27 11.93 -3.56 -27.05
N ALA A 28 11.96 -4.66 -26.29
CA ALA A 28 12.01 -6.03 -26.84
C ALA A 28 10.80 -6.90 -26.46
N VAL A 29 10.01 -6.53 -25.44
CA VAL A 29 8.77 -7.23 -25.09
C VAL A 29 7.64 -6.79 -26.01
N ILE A 30 7.08 -7.72 -26.78
CA ILE A 30 6.14 -7.46 -27.87
C ILE A 30 4.76 -7.98 -27.51
N LEU A 31 3.75 -7.10 -27.58
CA LEU A 31 2.34 -7.48 -27.53
C LEU A 31 1.88 -7.87 -28.94
N LEU A 32 1.71 -9.16 -29.23
CA LEU A 32 1.31 -9.62 -30.56
C LEU A 32 -0.19 -9.59 -30.80
N ARG A 33 -0.98 -9.89 -29.77
CA ARG A 33 -2.44 -9.91 -29.83
C ARG A 33 -3.04 -9.33 -28.57
N ASN A 34 -4.14 -8.59 -28.73
CA ASN A 34 -4.89 -7.99 -27.64
C ASN A 34 -6.38 -7.90 -27.98
N GLU A 35 -7.00 -9.04 -28.32
CA GLU A 35 -8.41 -9.06 -28.70
C GLU A 35 -9.30 -8.56 -27.55
N GLY A 36 -10.23 -7.66 -27.89
CA GLY A 36 -11.09 -6.99 -26.92
C GLY A 36 -10.39 -5.90 -26.08
N GLY A 37 -9.13 -5.55 -26.37
CA GLY A 37 -8.44 -4.43 -25.71
C GLY A 37 -8.24 -4.61 -24.21
N LEU A 38 -8.06 -5.85 -23.75
CA LEU A 38 -8.00 -6.18 -22.32
C LEU A 38 -6.68 -5.74 -21.65
N ILE A 39 -5.59 -5.63 -22.42
CA ILE A 39 -4.29 -5.12 -21.95
C ILE A 39 -4.18 -3.63 -22.31
N PRO A 40 -3.92 -2.72 -21.37
CA PRO A 40 -3.71 -2.97 -19.93
C PRO A 40 -5.01 -3.29 -19.18
N LEU A 41 -4.92 -4.15 -18.17
CA LEU A 41 -6.07 -4.56 -17.34
C LEU A 41 -6.71 -3.37 -16.63
N GLN A 42 -8.04 -3.39 -16.61
CA GLN A 42 -8.89 -2.42 -15.92
C GLN A 42 -9.86 -3.12 -14.98
N GLY A 43 -10.50 -2.35 -14.08
CA GLY A 43 -11.51 -2.88 -13.15
C GLY A 43 -10.95 -3.96 -12.21
N LEU A 44 -9.78 -3.70 -11.61
CA LEU A 44 -9.05 -4.67 -10.78
C LEU A 44 -9.91 -5.25 -9.64
N ASP A 45 -10.86 -4.48 -9.14
CA ASP A 45 -11.86 -4.85 -8.13
C ASP A 45 -12.83 -5.95 -8.58
N THR A 46 -13.05 -6.10 -9.89
CA THR A 46 -13.93 -7.13 -10.48
C THR A 46 -13.16 -8.34 -11.00
N LEU A 47 -11.84 -8.22 -11.15
CA LEU A 47 -10.99 -9.30 -11.64
C LEU A 47 -10.70 -10.32 -10.53
N ARG A 48 -10.78 -11.59 -10.89
CA ARG A 48 -10.36 -12.74 -10.08
C ARG A 48 -9.36 -13.50 -10.93
N VAL A 49 -8.08 -13.19 -10.74
CA VAL A 49 -7.01 -13.64 -11.62
C VAL A 49 -6.30 -14.84 -11.04
N ALA A 50 -6.16 -15.88 -11.85
CA ALA A 50 -5.28 -17.00 -11.59
C ALA A 50 -4.02 -16.92 -12.45
N TYR A 51 -2.92 -17.48 -11.96
CA TYR A 51 -1.66 -17.60 -12.66
C TYR A 51 -1.26 -19.08 -12.78
N LEU A 52 -0.82 -19.48 -13.95
CA LEU A 52 -0.28 -20.80 -14.24
C LEU A 52 1.07 -20.67 -14.96
N GLY A 53 2.11 -21.25 -14.39
CA GLY A 53 3.43 -21.32 -15.01
C GLY A 53 3.67 -22.68 -15.66
N ILE A 54 4.13 -22.69 -16.91
CA ILE A 54 4.34 -23.86 -17.76
C ILE A 54 5.79 -23.85 -18.27
N GLY A 55 6.49 -24.98 -18.09
CA GLY A 55 7.94 -25.11 -18.35
C GLY A 55 8.81 -24.76 -17.13
N SER A 56 10.06 -25.21 -17.11
CA SER A 56 11.01 -24.95 -16.01
C SER A 56 12.44 -24.77 -16.54
N PRO A 57 13.24 -23.83 -15.99
CA PRO A 57 12.88 -22.88 -14.92
C PRO A 57 11.89 -21.79 -15.37
N LEU A 58 11.00 -21.36 -14.48
CA LEU A 58 10.10 -20.21 -14.70
C LEU A 58 10.82 -18.90 -14.36
N SER A 59 10.31 -17.76 -14.81
CA SER A 59 10.90 -16.48 -14.41
C SER A 59 10.69 -16.19 -12.92
N ASP A 60 11.78 -15.85 -12.23
CA ASP A 60 11.75 -15.40 -10.85
C ASP A 60 11.13 -13.99 -10.67
N SER A 61 10.91 -13.24 -11.76
CA SER A 61 10.43 -11.85 -11.69
C SER A 61 9.02 -11.63 -12.26
N PHE A 62 8.50 -12.52 -13.11
CA PHE A 62 7.17 -12.36 -13.72
C PHE A 62 6.05 -12.40 -12.68
N TYR A 63 5.83 -13.54 -12.04
CA TYR A 63 4.75 -13.73 -11.07
C TYR A 63 4.83 -12.74 -9.88
N PRO A 64 6.00 -12.54 -9.22
CA PRO A 64 6.11 -11.54 -8.17
C PRO A 64 5.77 -10.12 -8.64
N THR A 65 6.06 -9.77 -9.90
CA THR A 65 5.69 -8.46 -10.45
C THR A 65 4.19 -8.34 -10.68
N LEU A 66 3.51 -9.40 -11.14
CA LEU A 66 2.04 -9.39 -11.23
C LEU A 66 1.39 -9.14 -9.86
N GLN A 67 1.92 -9.79 -8.80
CA GLN A 67 1.43 -9.64 -7.42
C GLN A 67 1.59 -8.23 -6.85
N LYS A 68 2.46 -7.39 -7.44
CA LYS A 68 2.59 -5.98 -7.05
C LYS A 68 1.34 -5.18 -7.41
N TYR A 69 0.54 -5.60 -8.39
CA TYR A 69 -0.66 -4.87 -8.84
C TYR A 69 -1.93 -5.32 -8.14
N MET A 70 -2.15 -6.63 -7.97
CA MET A 70 -3.31 -7.19 -7.26
C MET A 70 -3.04 -8.61 -6.75
N PRO A 71 -3.87 -9.16 -5.85
CA PRO A 71 -3.81 -10.58 -5.49
C PRO A 71 -4.05 -11.46 -6.71
N ILE A 72 -3.17 -12.45 -6.89
CA ILE A 72 -3.27 -13.44 -7.97
C ILE A 72 -3.06 -14.81 -7.35
N ALA A 73 -3.95 -15.75 -7.65
CA ALA A 73 -3.85 -17.11 -7.17
C ALA A 73 -2.89 -17.90 -8.07
N LYS A 74 -1.82 -18.45 -7.51
CA LYS A 74 -0.96 -19.40 -8.22
C LYS A 74 -1.63 -20.76 -8.24
N LEU A 75 -1.82 -21.32 -9.43
CA LEU A 75 -2.37 -22.65 -9.63
C LEU A 75 -1.25 -23.68 -9.68
N ASP A 76 -1.52 -24.86 -9.14
CA ASP A 76 -0.70 -26.03 -9.36
C ASP A 76 -0.96 -26.59 -10.76
N MET A 77 0.08 -27.20 -11.34
CA MET A 77 -0.04 -27.86 -12.64
C MET A 77 -1.00 -29.05 -12.55
N PRO A 78 -2.05 -29.09 -13.38
CA PRO A 78 -3.00 -30.19 -13.36
C PRO A 78 -2.41 -31.43 -14.04
N LEU A 79 -2.80 -32.61 -13.56
CA LEU A 79 -2.58 -33.87 -14.28
C LEU A 79 -3.72 -34.06 -15.29
N VAL A 80 -3.41 -33.85 -16.57
CA VAL A 80 -4.36 -34.01 -17.68
C VAL A 80 -3.83 -35.02 -18.70
N ARG A 81 -4.68 -35.94 -19.16
CA ARG A 81 -4.31 -37.03 -20.08
C ARG A 81 -4.79 -36.78 -21.51
N SER A 82 -5.77 -35.92 -21.68
CA SER A 82 -6.33 -35.53 -22.98
C SER A 82 -6.58 -34.01 -23.04
N LYS A 83 -6.85 -33.51 -24.25
CA LYS A 83 -7.25 -32.12 -24.44
C LYS A 83 -8.60 -31.83 -23.78
N ASP A 84 -9.56 -32.75 -23.89
CA ASP A 84 -10.89 -32.60 -23.29
C ASP A 84 -10.82 -32.51 -21.76
N GLU A 85 -9.94 -33.30 -21.12
CA GLU A 85 -9.68 -33.17 -19.68
C GLU A 85 -9.10 -31.80 -19.31
N ALA A 86 -8.21 -31.25 -20.15
CA ALA A 86 -7.65 -29.92 -19.96
C ALA A 86 -8.70 -28.80 -20.15
N GLU A 87 -9.56 -28.92 -21.15
CA GLU A 87 -10.67 -27.99 -21.38
C GLU A 87 -11.68 -28.02 -20.23
N ALA A 88 -12.04 -29.22 -19.75
CA ALA A 88 -12.91 -29.38 -18.59
C ALA A 88 -12.30 -28.78 -17.32
N TRP A 89 -10.99 -28.94 -17.12
CA TRP A 89 -10.28 -28.30 -16.01
C TRP A 89 -10.32 -26.77 -16.10
N LEU A 90 -10.04 -26.19 -17.28
CA LEU A 90 -10.10 -24.75 -17.51
C LEU A 90 -11.52 -24.20 -17.25
N GLN A 91 -12.56 -24.89 -17.72
CA GLN A 91 -13.96 -24.52 -17.45
C GLN A 91 -14.28 -24.57 -15.95
N GLY A 92 -13.74 -25.56 -15.23
CA GLY A 92 -13.89 -25.65 -13.77
C GLY A 92 -13.30 -24.45 -13.01
N LEU A 93 -12.28 -23.79 -13.56
CA LEU A 93 -11.70 -22.58 -12.96
C LEU A 93 -12.62 -21.37 -13.04
N GLU A 94 -13.54 -21.31 -14.00
CA GLU A 94 -14.39 -20.13 -14.26
C GLU A 94 -15.30 -19.76 -13.09
N ALA A 95 -15.64 -20.74 -12.25
CA ALA A 95 -16.41 -20.51 -11.03
C ALA A 95 -15.68 -19.59 -10.03
N GLN A 96 -14.35 -19.66 -9.99
CA GLN A 96 -13.51 -18.92 -9.04
C GLN A 96 -12.78 -17.75 -9.71
N TYR A 97 -12.31 -17.94 -10.95
CA TYR A 97 -11.45 -17.01 -11.67
C TYR A 97 -12.09 -16.59 -12.98
N ASN A 98 -12.01 -15.30 -13.31
CA ASN A 98 -12.54 -14.77 -14.57
C ASN A 98 -11.45 -14.42 -15.59
N LEU A 99 -10.17 -14.58 -15.22
CA LEU A 99 -9.00 -14.37 -16.05
C LEU A 99 -7.88 -15.32 -15.62
N LEU A 100 -7.23 -15.96 -16.59
CA LEU A 100 -6.04 -16.78 -16.41
C LEU A 100 -4.84 -16.09 -17.07
N VAL A 101 -3.76 -15.87 -16.32
CA VAL A 101 -2.47 -15.46 -16.86
C VAL A 101 -1.58 -16.70 -16.94
N VAL A 102 -1.15 -17.04 -18.15
CA VAL A 102 -0.32 -18.21 -18.43
C VAL A 102 1.07 -17.75 -18.80
N GLU A 103 2.04 -18.11 -17.98
CA GLU A 103 3.46 -17.97 -18.29
C GLU A 103 3.95 -19.28 -18.95
N VAL A 104 4.55 -19.17 -20.12
CA VAL A 104 5.08 -20.33 -20.86
C VAL A 104 6.53 -20.06 -21.21
N MET A 105 7.43 -20.93 -20.76
CA MET A 105 8.86 -20.80 -21.06
C MET A 105 9.22 -21.52 -22.35
N ASP A 106 9.73 -20.80 -23.34
CA ASP A 106 10.16 -21.40 -24.61
C ASP A 106 11.51 -22.12 -24.45
N TYR A 107 11.44 -23.45 -24.30
CA TYR A 107 12.61 -24.34 -24.22
C TYR A 107 12.70 -25.27 -25.43
N THR A 108 12.13 -24.90 -26.57
CA THR A 108 12.18 -25.81 -27.72
C THR A 108 13.62 -26.00 -28.21
N ILE A 109 13.96 -27.26 -28.51
CA ILE A 109 15.24 -27.63 -29.12
C ILE A 109 14.93 -28.01 -30.56
N SER A 110 15.46 -27.25 -31.52
CA SER A 110 15.19 -27.46 -32.96
C SER A 110 13.69 -27.54 -33.29
N GLY A 111 12.87 -26.70 -32.66
CA GLY A 111 11.42 -26.63 -32.89
C GLY A 111 10.60 -27.77 -32.28
N HIS A 112 11.19 -28.59 -31.39
CA HIS A 112 10.51 -29.66 -30.69
C HIS A 112 10.48 -29.40 -29.18
N LEU A 113 9.36 -29.76 -28.54
CA LEU A 113 9.27 -29.76 -27.08
C LEU A 113 10.08 -30.95 -26.50
N PRO A 114 10.92 -30.73 -25.48
CA PRO A 114 11.53 -31.82 -24.73
C PRO A 114 10.47 -32.77 -24.13
N ALA A 115 10.80 -34.05 -23.92
CA ALA A 115 9.88 -34.99 -23.27
C ALA A 115 9.48 -34.56 -21.85
N SER A 116 10.37 -33.85 -21.14
CA SER A 116 10.10 -33.21 -19.84
C SER A 116 9.04 -32.11 -19.91
N TYR A 117 8.74 -31.63 -21.11
CA TYR A 117 7.79 -30.56 -21.31
C TYR A 117 6.36 -31.03 -21.16
N GLY A 118 6.00 -32.33 -21.23
CA GLY A 118 4.77 -33.00 -20.73
C GLY A 118 3.38 -32.33 -20.87
N GLN A 119 3.27 -31.17 -21.50
CA GLN A 119 2.27 -30.12 -21.25
C GLN A 119 1.58 -29.69 -22.56
N GLY A 120 1.86 -30.39 -23.68
CA GLY A 120 1.32 -30.05 -25.00
C GLY A 120 -0.22 -30.03 -25.03
N ARG A 121 -0.88 -31.00 -24.39
CA ARG A 121 -2.36 -31.07 -24.31
C ARG A 121 -2.98 -29.88 -23.61
N LEU A 122 -2.36 -29.43 -22.51
CA LEU A 122 -2.81 -28.27 -21.75
C LEU A 122 -2.60 -26.98 -22.56
N LEU A 123 -1.44 -26.84 -23.20
CA LEU A 123 -1.16 -25.71 -24.09
C LEU A 123 -2.12 -25.65 -25.29
N GLU A 124 -2.50 -26.80 -25.86
CA GLU A 124 -3.51 -26.89 -26.91
C GLU A 124 -4.88 -26.36 -26.45
N ALA A 125 -5.29 -26.70 -25.22
CA ALA A 125 -6.54 -26.19 -24.63
C ALA A 125 -6.46 -24.69 -24.31
N ILE A 126 -5.33 -24.21 -23.79
CA ILE A 126 -5.09 -22.81 -23.43
C ILE A 126 -5.20 -21.88 -24.64
N GLY A 127 -4.69 -22.29 -25.81
CA GLY A 127 -4.74 -21.45 -27.01
C GLY A 127 -6.17 -21.13 -27.48
N GLY A 128 -7.15 -21.98 -27.18
CA GLY A 128 -8.57 -21.74 -27.42
C GLY A 128 -9.31 -21.05 -26.26
N TYR A 129 -8.67 -20.88 -25.10
CA TYR A 129 -9.32 -20.39 -23.90
C TYR A 129 -9.50 -18.88 -23.92
N GLN A 130 -10.76 -18.44 -23.95
CA GLN A 130 -11.13 -17.05 -24.23
C GLN A 130 -10.70 -16.05 -23.16
N ARG A 131 -10.42 -16.57 -21.96
CA ARG A 131 -10.12 -15.81 -20.74
C ARG A 131 -8.64 -15.93 -20.37
N ALA A 132 -7.76 -16.23 -21.33
CA ALA A 132 -6.32 -16.30 -21.12
C ALA A 132 -5.58 -15.03 -21.59
N ILE A 133 -4.54 -14.66 -20.85
CA ILE A 133 -3.39 -13.88 -21.35
C ILE A 133 -2.21 -14.84 -21.36
N VAL A 134 -1.62 -15.07 -22.53
CA VAL A 134 -0.47 -15.96 -22.70
C VAL A 134 0.80 -15.13 -22.85
N VAL A 135 1.79 -15.39 -22.01
CA VAL A 135 3.11 -14.76 -22.07
C VAL A 135 4.13 -15.84 -22.39
N ILE A 136 4.76 -15.73 -23.56
CA ILE A 136 5.83 -16.62 -24.00
C ILE A 136 7.16 -15.99 -23.63
N HIS A 137 7.93 -16.64 -22.76
CA HIS A 137 9.30 -16.25 -22.44
C HIS A 137 10.29 -16.95 -23.37
N GLY A 138 10.75 -16.23 -24.39
CA GLY A 138 11.67 -16.74 -25.41
C GLY A 138 11.54 -16.01 -26.73
N ASP A 139 11.88 -16.70 -27.81
CA ASP A 139 11.86 -16.17 -29.18
C ASP A 139 10.66 -16.64 -30.00
N GLY A 140 9.72 -17.39 -29.41
CA GLY A 140 8.49 -17.83 -30.06
C GLY A 140 8.65 -19.09 -30.91
N THR A 141 9.79 -19.79 -30.83
CA THR A 141 9.98 -21.09 -31.47
C THR A 141 9.00 -22.16 -30.97
N ILE A 142 8.42 -21.99 -29.77
CA ILE A 142 7.35 -22.83 -29.24
C ILE A 142 6.13 -22.95 -30.16
N PHE A 143 5.84 -21.96 -31.01
CA PHE A 143 4.70 -22.05 -31.94
C PHE A 143 4.89 -23.11 -33.03
N GLN A 144 6.13 -23.51 -33.33
CA GLN A 144 6.39 -24.62 -34.25
C GLN A 144 6.07 -25.97 -33.59
N ALA A 145 6.37 -26.10 -32.29
CA ALA A 145 6.11 -27.31 -31.53
C ALA A 145 4.64 -27.41 -31.07
N VAL A 146 4.01 -26.28 -30.76
CA VAL A 146 2.61 -26.18 -30.32
C VAL A 146 1.87 -25.07 -31.10
N PRO A 147 1.52 -25.31 -32.37
CA PRO A 147 0.79 -24.34 -33.19
C PRO A 147 -0.56 -23.95 -32.59
N ALA A 148 -1.12 -24.81 -31.73
CA ALA A 148 -2.39 -24.58 -31.05
C ALA A 148 -2.38 -23.39 -30.07
N LEU A 149 -1.23 -22.80 -29.74
CA LEU A 149 -1.14 -21.55 -28.98
C LEU A 149 -1.35 -20.30 -29.85
N LEU A 150 -1.16 -20.38 -31.17
CA LEU A 150 -1.31 -19.25 -32.08
C LEU A 150 -2.70 -18.58 -32.03
N PRO A 151 -3.82 -19.32 -31.83
CA PRO A 151 -5.14 -18.73 -31.67
C PRO A 151 -5.35 -17.91 -30.39
N ALA A 152 -4.39 -17.91 -29.43
CA ALA A 152 -4.54 -17.18 -28.18
C ALA A 152 -4.91 -15.71 -28.42
N ARG A 153 -6.00 -15.27 -27.79
CA ARG A 153 -6.57 -13.93 -27.99
C ARG A 153 -5.69 -12.79 -27.50
N ARG A 154 -4.86 -13.07 -26.50
CA ARG A 154 -3.93 -12.13 -25.86
C ARG A 154 -2.59 -12.81 -25.72
N LEU A 155 -1.60 -12.28 -26.44
CA LEU A 155 -0.32 -12.93 -26.61
C LEU A 155 0.81 -11.91 -26.48
N ILE A 156 1.71 -12.14 -25.54
CA ILE A 156 2.94 -11.38 -25.35
C ILE A 156 4.13 -12.30 -25.59
N ILE A 157 5.15 -11.81 -26.29
CA ILE A 157 6.48 -12.43 -26.34
C ILE A 157 7.45 -11.57 -25.54
N ALA A 158 8.15 -12.21 -24.62
CA ALA A 158 9.14 -11.59 -23.75
C ALA A 158 10.47 -12.36 -23.86
N PRO A 159 11.52 -11.81 -24.47
CA PRO A 159 12.77 -12.53 -24.67
C PRO A 159 13.38 -13.05 -23.35
N ASN A 160 13.58 -14.36 -23.22
CA ASN A 160 14.13 -14.99 -22.01
C ASN A 160 15.63 -14.67 -21.75
N ARG A 161 16.35 -14.20 -22.77
CA ARG A 161 17.75 -13.75 -22.66
C ARG A 161 17.92 -12.38 -21.99
N LEU A 162 16.82 -11.65 -21.78
CA LEU A 162 16.83 -10.32 -21.17
C LEU A 162 16.27 -10.40 -19.76
N GLU A 163 17.10 -10.06 -18.77
CA GLU A 163 16.78 -10.16 -17.34
C GLU A 163 15.43 -9.53 -16.97
N TYR A 164 15.17 -8.32 -17.48
CA TYR A 164 13.97 -7.55 -17.13
C TYR A 164 12.73 -7.86 -17.97
N ALA A 165 12.85 -8.61 -19.07
CA ALA A 165 11.73 -8.88 -19.97
C ALA A 165 10.51 -9.51 -19.28
N PRO A 166 10.66 -10.43 -18.32
CA PRO A 166 9.51 -10.93 -17.58
C PRO A 166 8.84 -9.86 -16.73
N SER A 167 9.59 -9.06 -15.97
CA SER A 167 9.01 -7.96 -15.20
C SER A 167 8.33 -6.93 -16.11
N VAL A 168 8.89 -6.61 -17.28
CA VAL A 168 8.30 -5.69 -18.26
C VAL A 168 6.98 -6.25 -18.81
N ALA A 169 6.93 -7.53 -19.15
CA ALA A 169 5.69 -8.18 -19.62
C ALA A 169 4.57 -8.10 -18.57
N ALA A 170 4.88 -8.35 -17.30
CA ALA A 170 3.93 -8.20 -16.20
C ALA A 170 3.46 -6.75 -16.04
N GLN A 171 4.36 -5.77 -16.17
CA GLN A 171 4.00 -4.35 -16.09
C GLN A 171 3.14 -3.88 -17.27
N ILE A 172 3.35 -4.43 -18.48
CA ILE A 172 2.51 -4.18 -19.66
C ILE A 172 1.08 -4.68 -19.42
N ILE A 173 0.92 -5.88 -18.85
CA ILE A 173 -0.41 -6.44 -18.53
C ILE A 173 -1.23 -5.48 -17.66
N PHE A 174 -0.61 -4.77 -16.72
CA PHE A 174 -1.29 -3.86 -15.80
C PHE A 174 -1.19 -2.38 -16.18
N GLY A 175 -0.54 -2.03 -17.29
CA GLY A 175 -0.39 -0.64 -17.74
C GLY A 175 0.55 0.20 -16.88
N GLY A 176 1.44 -0.42 -16.11
CA GLY A 176 2.61 0.29 -15.56
C GLY A 176 3.50 0.75 -16.70
N LEU A 177 3.81 -0.17 -17.62
CA LEU A 177 4.47 0.13 -18.90
C LEU A 177 3.49 -0.07 -20.05
N GLY A 178 3.74 0.60 -21.18
CA GLY A 178 2.98 0.41 -22.41
C GLY A 178 3.78 -0.42 -23.41
N ALA A 179 3.13 -1.31 -24.14
CA ALA A 179 3.77 -2.04 -25.23
C ALA A 179 4.07 -1.08 -26.39
N LYS A 180 5.32 -1.07 -26.86
CA LYS A 180 5.76 -0.27 -28.02
C LYS A 180 6.62 -1.04 -29.02
N ALA A 181 7.18 -2.18 -28.58
CA ALA A 181 8.11 -2.97 -29.38
C ALA A 181 7.44 -3.57 -30.64
N LYS A 182 8.25 -3.70 -31.69
CA LYS A 182 7.89 -4.34 -32.95
C LYS A 182 8.85 -5.50 -33.22
N MET A 183 8.38 -6.52 -33.90
CA MET A 183 9.18 -7.68 -34.28
C MET A 183 10.31 -7.29 -35.24
N ALA A 184 11.54 -7.63 -34.87
CA ALA A 184 12.72 -7.38 -35.72
C ALA A 184 12.84 -8.38 -36.89
N ALA A 185 12.22 -9.56 -36.78
CA ALA A 185 12.23 -10.62 -37.78
C ALA A 185 10.91 -11.42 -37.72
N PRO A 186 10.49 -12.09 -38.80
CA PRO A 186 9.28 -12.91 -38.79
C PRO A 186 9.43 -14.13 -37.87
N LEU A 187 8.33 -14.56 -37.25
CA LEU A 187 8.28 -15.79 -36.45
C LEU A 187 8.02 -16.99 -37.37
N ARG A 188 9.01 -17.87 -37.49
CA ARG A 188 8.93 -19.08 -38.32
C ARG A 188 7.74 -19.96 -37.91
N GLY A 189 7.00 -20.45 -38.89
CA GLY A 189 5.83 -21.31 -38.67
C GLY A 189 4.57 -20.56 -38.23
N THR A 190 4.56 -19.22 -38.33
CA THR A 190 3.42 -18.39 -37.93
C THR A 190 3.07 -17.36 -39.02
N THR A 191 1.96 -16.65 -38.83
CA THR A 191 1.57 -15.51 -39.68
C THR A 191 2.16 -14.18 -39.22
N PHE A 192 3.02 -14.18 -38.20
CA PHE A 192 3.60 -12.94 -37.67
C PHE A 192 4.87 -12.55 -38.44
N HIS A 193 4.86 -11.35 -38.99
CA HIS A 193 5.88 -10.80 -39.87
C HIS A 193 6.80 -9.80 -39.14
N GLN A 194 7.89 -9.42 -39.79
CA GLN A 194 8.70 -8.30 -39.34
C GLN A 194 7.85 -7.02 -39.29
N GLY A 195 7.98 -6.24 -38.21
CA GLY A 195 7.19 -5.04 -37.98
C GLY A 195 5.88 -5.27 -37.22
N ASP A 196 5.46 -6.52 -36.99
CA ASP A 196 4.28 -6.82 -36.18
C ASP A 196 4.50 -6.48 -34.70
N GLY A 197 3.42 -6.15 -34.01
CA GLY A 197 3.41 -5.74 -32.60
C GLY A 197 2.39 -4.63 -32.38
N LEU A 198 1.54 -4.79 -31.37
CA LEU A 198 0.52 -3.82 -31.00
C LEU A 198 1.08 -2.82 -29.99
N SER A 199 0.53 -1.62 -30.03
CA SER A 199 0.77 -0.62 -28.98
C SER A 199 -0.29 -0.72 -27.89
N SER A 200 0.10 -0.47 -26.64
CA SER A 200 -0.82 -0.32 -25.51
C SER A 200 -0.48 0.93 -24.70
N GLU A 201 -1.47 1.47 -24.00
CA GLU A 201 -1.24 2.52 -23.02
C GLU A 201 -0.35 2.02 -21.88
N GLY A 202 0.39 2.95 -21.27
CA GLY A 202 1.26 2.73 -20.13
C GLY A 202 1.23 3.94 -19.21
N GLU A 203 2.06 3.93 -18.15
CA GLU A 203 2.12 5.02 -17.17
C GLU A 203 0.78 5.27 -16.44
N LEU A 204 -0.14 4.29 -16.49
CA LEU A 204 -1.44 4.37 -15.82
C LEU A 204 -1.28 4.06 -14.33
N ARG A 205 -0.32 3.20 -13.98
CA ARG A 205 -0.07 2.71 -12.61
C ARG A 205 1.41 2.83 -12.27
N LEU A 206 1.75 2.57 -11.01
CA LEU A 206 3.15 2.53 -10.58
C LEU A 206 3.97 1.60 -11.47
N ARG A 207 5.12 2.11 -11.92
CA ARG A 207 6.17 1.36 -12.61
C ARG A 207 7.16 0.80 -11.58
N TYR A 208 7.89 -0.23 -11.95
CA TYR A 208 8.93 -0.83 -11.13
C TYR A 208 10.20 -0.92 -11.97
N THR A 209 11.13 0.01 -11.73
CA THR A 209 12.29 0.25 -12.58
C THR A 209 13.56 0.35 -11.74
N PRO A 210 14.74 0.19 -12.34
CA PRO A 210 15.99 0.61 -11.71
C PRO A 210 15.98 2.11 -11.35
N PRO A 211 16.73 2.56 -10.32
CA PRO A 211 16.74 3.96 -9.93
C PRO A 211 17.17 4.96 -11.01
N ALA A 212 18.22 4.64 -11.77
CA ALA A 212 18.71 5.56 -12.80
C ALA A 212 17.76 5.67 -14.01
N TYR A 213 16.80 4.75 -14.17
CA TYR A 213 15.70 4.93 -15.13
C TYR A 213 14.86 6.17 -14.79
N ALA A 214 14.70 6.49 -13.51
CA ALA A 214 13.98 7.67 -13.03
C ALA A 214 14.92 8.84 -12.66
N GLY A 215 16.15 8.85 -13.21
CA GLY A 215 17.13 9.90 -12.94
C GLY A 215 17.66 9.91 -11.51
N MET A 216 17.62 8.78 -10.80
CA MET A 216 18.15 8.69 -9.44
C MET A 216 19.47 7.92 -9.37
N ASP A 217 20.38 8.35 -8.49
CA ASP A 217 21.62 7.66 -8.20
C ASP A 217 21.36 6.35 -7.44
N ALA A 218 21.52 5.22 -8.14
CA ALA A 218 21.23 3.90 -7.60
C ALA A 218 22.13 3.52 -6.42
N GLN A 219 23.42 3.84 -6.50
CA GLN A 219 24.39 3.46 -5.48
C GLN A 219 24.21 4.31 -4.22
N LEU A 220 24.05 5.63 -4.38
CA LEU A 220 23.81 6.53 -3.25
C LEU A 220 22.53 6.15 -2.49
N LEU A 221 21.46 5.81 -3.22
CA LEU A 221 20.21 5.34 -2.62
C LEU A 221 20.41 4.05 -1.83
N GLU A 222 20.98 3.00 -2.44
CA GLU A 222 21.13 1.70 -1.78
C GLU A 222 22.06 1.80 -0.56
N ASP A 223 23.27 2.33 -0.74
CA ASP A 223 24.29 2.38 0.33
C ASP A 223 23.81 3.23 1.52
N SER A 224 23.22 4.40 1.25
CA SER A 224 22.81 5.33 2.32
C SER A 224 21.56 4.84 3.05
N ILE A 225 20.54 4.35 2.33
CA ILE A 225 19.33 3.85 2.98
C ILE A 225 19.66 2.62 3.82
N GLN A 226 20.41 1.67 3.27
CA GLN A 226 20.85 0.48 4.01
C GLN A 226 21.61 0.88 5.28
N ALA A 227 22.62 1.75 5.16
CA ALA A 227 23.41 2.18 6.31
C ALA A 227 22.56 2.83 7.42
N ILE A 228 21.63 3.72 7.07
CA ILE A 228 20.76 4.40 8.04
C ILE A 228 19.76 3.42 8.68
N VAL A 229 19.14 2.53 7.90
CA VAL A 229 18.16 1.58 8.44
C VAL A 229 18.84 0.58 9.37
N GLU A 230 19.99 0.03 8.97
CA GLU A 230 20.75 -0.90 9.80
C GLU A 230 21.31 -0.24 11.07
N GLU A 231 21.69 1.04 11.02
CA GLU A 231 22.02 1.81 12.21
C GLU A 231 20.83 1.85 13.18
N GLY A 232 19.63 2.13 12.67
CA GLY A 232 18.39 2.10 13.44
C GLY A 232 18.13 0.74 14.09
N ILE A 233 18.36 -0.36 13.36
CA ILE A 233 18.20 -1.73 13.87
C ILE A 233 19.24 -2.01 14.97
N ARG A 234 20.53 -1.76 14.71
CA ARG A 234 21.63 -1.96 15.68
C ARG A 234 21.41 -1.15 16.96
N ALA A 235 20.92 0.08 16.86
CA ALA A 235 20.60 0.90 18.01
C ALA A 235 19.34 0.45 18.76
N GLY A 236 18.55 -0.47 18.19
CA GLY A 236 17.27 -0.91 18.75
C GLY A 236 16.18 0.15 18.66
N ALA A 237 16.17 0.95 17.59
CA ALA A 237 15.07 1.88 17.28
C ALA A 237 13.82 1.13 16.78
N PHE A 238 14.00 0.00 16.12
CA PHE A 238 12.99 -0.96 15.69
C PHE A 238 13.68 -2.30 15.37
N PRO A 239 12.99 -3.45 15.48
CA PRO A 239 13.53 -4.77 15.07
C PRO A 239 13.79 -4.91 13.57
N GLY A 240 12.98 -4.25 12.75
CA GLY A 240 13.05 -4.32 11.30
C GLY A 240 12.18 -3.25 10.64
N ALA A 241 12.35 -3.08 9.34
CA ALA A 241 11.64 -2.06 8.57
C ALA A 241 11.45 -2.45 7.10
N GLN A 242 10.49 -1.79 6.44
CA GLN A 242 10.43 -1.70 4.98
C GLN A 242 10.63 -0.25 4.55
N VAL A 243 11.31 -0.05 3.43
CA VAL A 243 11.46 1.26 2.78
C VAL A 243 11.02 1.13 1.34
N LEU A 244 10.12 2.02 0.90
CA LEU A 244 9.70 2.15 -0.49
C LEU A 244 9.88 3.61 -0.93
N VAL A 245 10.53 3.79 -2.08
CA VAL A 245 10.73 5.08 -2.74
C VAL A 245 10.19 5.00 -4.16
N ALA A 246 9.43 6.01 -4.56
CA ALA A 246 9.08 6.21 -5.96
C ALA A 246 9.41 7.64 -6.42
N LYS A 247 9.80 7.75 -7.70
CA LYS A 247 10.11 9.00 -8.40
C LYS A 247 9.34 9.02 -9.72
N ASP A 248 8.50 10.02 -9.94
CA ASP A 248 7.68 10.19 -11.14
C ASP A 248 6.88 8.93 -11.52
N GLY A 249 6.27 8.31 -10.50
CA GLY A 249 5.50 7.07 -10.64
C GLY A 249 6.35 5.80 -10.83
N ASN A 250 7.68 5.87 -10.78
CA ASN A 250 8.58 4.72 -10.80
C ASN A 250 8.97 4.33 -9.38
N VAL A 251 8.57 3.15 -8.90
CA VAL A 251 9.11 2.55 -7.69
C VAL A 251 10.53 2.09 -7.99
N VAL A 252 11.48 2.85 -7.48
CA VAL A 252 12.93 2.68 -7.70
C VAL A 252 13.62 1.93 -6.56
N TYR A 253 13.02 1.96 -5.38
CA TYR A 253 13.55 1.29 -4.20
C TYR A 253 12.41 0.62 -3.45
N HIS A 254 12.53 -0.68 -3.15
CA HIS A 254 11.61 -1.38 -2.26
C HIS A 254 12.36 -2.53 -1.58
N ARG A 255 12.75 -2.32 -0.32
CA ARG A 255 13.56 -3.27 0.46
C ARG A 255 12.98 -3.48 1.85
N ALA A 256 13.32 -4.64 2.42
CA ALA A 256 12.97 -5.03 3.77
C ALA A 256 14.27 -5.33 4.54
N PHE A 257 14.27 -5.01 5.83
CA PHE A 257 15.43 -5.09 6.71
C PHE A 257 15.05 -5.68 8.06
N GLY A 258 15.97 -6.44 8.66
CA GLY A 258 15.82 -6.99 9.99
C GLY A 258 14.67 -7.99 10.10
N TYR A 259 14.03 -8.00 11.27
CA TYR A 259 13.08 -9.03 11.67
C TYR A 259 11.81 -8.42 12.25
N HIS A 260 10.75 -9.21 12.37
CA HIS A 260 9.50 -8.78 13.00
C HIS A 260 9.70 -8.40 14.47
N THR A 261 10.62 -9.08 15.13
CA THR A 261 10.89 -9.04 16.58
C THR A 261 12.39 -9.17 16.84
N TYR A 262 12.85 -8.79 18.04
CA TYR A 262 14.27 -8.80 18.39
C TYR A 262 14.88 -10.21 18.57
N ASP A 263 14.05 -11.25 18.67
CA ASP A 263 14.50 -12.65 18.67
C ASP A 263 15.04 -13.12 17.32
N SER A 264 14.86 -12.33 16.26
CA SER A 264 15.35 -12.59 14.91
C SER A 264 14.83 -13.89 14.29
N LEU A 265 13.61 -14.31 14.65
CA LEU A 265 13.02 -15.57 14.16
C LEU A 265 12.34 -15.44 12.79
N GLN A 266 11.76 -14.28 12.49
CA GLN A 266 11.04 -14.05 11.24
C GLN A 266 11.54 -12.78 10.57
N ALA A 267 12.21 -12.93 9.41
CA ALA A 267 12.71 -11.81 8.63
C ALA A 267 11.55 -10.96 8.08
N VAL A 268 11.76 -9.66 7.99
CA VAL A 268 10.79 -8.78 7.31
C VAL A 268 10.83 -9.08 5.80
N SER A 269 9.65 -9.23 5.21
CA SER A 269 9.40 -9.29 3.77
C SER A 269 8.80 -7.97 3.30
N THR A 270 9.02 -7.58 2.04
CA THR A 270 8.36 -6.43 1.38
C THR A 270 6.84 -6.61 1.23
N THR A 271 6.33 -7.80 1.54
CA THR A 271 4.89 -8.08 1.57
C THR A 271 4.30 -7.98 2.98
N ASP A 272 5.09 -7.79 4.04
CA ASP A 272 4.52 -7.71 5.39
C ASP A 272 3.61 -6.49 5.58
N ILE A 273 2.65 -6.66 6.47
CA ILE A 273 1.56 -5.72 6.74
C ILE A 273 1.78 -5.09 8.12
N TYR A 274 1.71 -3.77 8.19
CA TYR A 274 1.95 -3.00 9.42
C TYR A 274 0.68 -2.29 9.88
N ASP A 275 0.56 -2.09 11.20
CA ASP A 275 -0.40 -1.14 11.77
C ASP A 275 0.02 0.28 11.39
N LEU A 276 -0.82 0.97 10.62
CA LEU A 276 -0.52 2.30 10.11
C LEU A 276 -0.63 3.40 11.18
N ALA A 277 -1.22 3.11 12.35
CA ALA A 277 -1.52 4.11 13.37
C ALA A 277 -2.16 5.36 12.75
N SER A 278 -1.61 6.56 12.99
CA SER A 278 -2.21 7.80 12.49
C SER A 278 -2.10 8.01 10.97
N VAL A 279 -1.29 7.24 10.23
CA VAL A 279 -1.39 7.22 8.76
C VAL A 279 -2.78 6.74 8.30
N SER A 280 -3.53 6.03 9.16
CA SER A 280 -4.95 5.72 8.92
C SER A 280 -5.81 6.96 8.65
N LYS A 281 -5.47 8.13 9.21
CA LYS A 281 -6.24 9.37 8.99
C LYS A 281 -6.28 9.73 7.51
N VAL A 282 -5.10 9.76 6.89
CA VAL A 282 -4.93 10.16 5.49
C VAL A 282 -5.25 9.06 4.48
N THR A 283 -5.36 7.81 4.94
CA THR A 283 -5.60 6.64 4.08
C THR A 283 -7.01 6.08 4.19
N SER A 284 -7.81 6.48 5.19
CA SER A 284 -9.19 6.00 5.36
C SER A 284 -10.25 7.08 5.13
N SER A 285 -10.48 8.00 6.07
CA SER A 285 -11.57 8.96 5.91
C SER A 285 -11.26 10.10 4.94
N LEU A 286 -10.01 10.55 4.85
CA LEU A 286 -9.66 11.64 3.94
C LEU A 286 -9.98 11.37 2.46
N PRO A 287 -9.68 10.20 1.85
CA PRO A 287 -10.08 9.96 0.45
C PRO A 287 -11.60 10.03 0.28
N ALA A 288 -12.36 9.52 1.26
CA ALA A 288 -13.81 9.63 1.27
C ALA A 288 -14.29 11.09 1.37
N LEU A 289 -13.74 11.88 2.31
CA LEU A 289 -14.11 13.28 2.49
C LEU A 289 -13.74 14.15 1.29
N MET A 290 -12.55 13.97 0.71
CA MET A 290 -12.13 14.69 -0.48
C MET A 290 -13.03 14.39 -1.68
N ARG A 291 -13.40 13.10 -1.87
CA ARG A 291 -14.35 12.69 -2.91
C ARG A 291 -15.72 13.30 -2.69
N LEU A 292 -16.26 13.23 -1.47
CA LEU A 292 -17.55 13.81 -1.12
C LEU A 292 -17.55 15.34 -1.26
N HIS A 293 -16.45 16.00 -0.91
CA HIS A 293 -16.27 17.43 -1.10
C HIS A 293 -16.30 17.81 -2.59
N GLY A 294 -15.56 17.08 -3.43
CA GLY A 294 -15.55 17.30 -4.88
C GLY A 294 -16.90 17.04 -5.55
N GLN A 295 -17.76 16.23 -4.90
CA GLN A 295 -19.14 15.97 -5.33
C GLN A 295 -20.14 16.99 -4.77
N GLY A 296 -19.71 17.99 -4.00
CA GLY A 296 -20.59 18.94 -3.32
C GLY A 296 -21.44 18.33 -2.18
N LYS A 297 -21.10 17.13 -1.71
CA LYS A 297 -21.82 16.42 -0.63
C LYS A 297 -21.25 16.69 0.77
N PHE A 298 -20.05 17.26 0.85
CA PHE A 298 -19.38 17.58 2.10
C PHE A 298 -18.77 18.98 2.05
N GLU A 299 -19.23 19.85 2.94
CA GLU A 299 -18.81 21.24 3.05
C GLU A 299 -17.78 21.37 4.20
N LEU A 300 -16.59 21.89 3.88
CA LEU A 300 -15.51 22.03 4.85
C LEU A 300 -15.83 23.04 5.96
N ASP A 301 -16.55 24.09 5.61
CA ASP A 301 -16.89 25.20 6.51
C ASP A 301 -18.22 24.99 7.23
N ALA A 302 -18.89 23.87 6.99
CA ALA A 302 -20.08 23.47 7.73
C ALA A 302 -19.76 23.26 9.23
N PRO A 303 -20.67 23.65 10.14
CA PRO A 303 -20.52 23.36 11.55
C PRO A 303 -20.65 21.86 11.83
N LEU A 304 -19.90 21.32 12.81
CA LEU A 304 -19.90 19.89 13.18
C LEU A 304 -21.31 19.31 13.36
N LYS A 305 -22.24 20.09 13.91
CA LYS A 305 -23.63 19.64 14.13
C LYS A 305 -24.37 19.27 12.83
N GLN A 306 -23.94 19.78 11.68
CA GLN A 306 -24.57 19.54 10.38
C GLN A 306 -24.48 18.06 9.99
N TYR A 307 -23.29 17.48 10.00
CA TYR A 307 -23.12 16.05 9.67
C TYR A 307 -23.01 15.14 10.90
N PHE A 308 -22.92 15.70 12.11
CA PHE A 308 -22.94 14.91 13.34
C PHE A 308 -23.85 15.51 14.44
N PRO A 309 -25.19 15.48 14.27
CA PRO A 309 -26.16 16.12 15.18
C PRO A 309 -26.08 15.68 16.64
N GLN A 310 -25.54 14.49 16.92
CA GLN A 310 -25.36 13.96 18.28
C GLN A 310 -24.47 14.84 19.17
N LEU A 311 -23.67 15.73 18.57
CA LEU A 311 -22.84 16.71 19.27
C LEU A 311 -23.46 18.13 19.31
N GLY A 312 -24.67 18.34 18.81
CA GLY A 312 -25.39 19.62 18.92
C GLY A 312 -25.66 20.03 20.37
N HIS A 313 -25.66 21.32 20.70
CA HIS A 313 -25.68 21.85 22.08
C HIS A 313 -24.45 21.45 22.92
N SER A 314 -23.30 21.29 22.27
CA SER A 314 -22.00 21.17 22.95
C SER A 314 -21.11 22.33 22.54
N ASN A 315 -20.03 22.56 23.29
CA ASN A 315 -19.00 23.53 22.93
C ASN A 315 -18.26 23.22 21.60
N LYS A 316 -18.66 22.16 20.88
CA LYS A 316 -18.10 21.77 19.58
C LYS A 316 -19.08 21.99 18.44
N GLU A 317 -20.33 22.33 18.72
CA GLU A 317 -21.40 22.28 17.72
C GLU A 317 -21.15 23.18 16.50
N GLY A 318 -20.50 24.33 16.72
CA GLY A 318 -20.17 25.32 15.70
C GLY A 318 -18.74 25.22 15.14
N LEU A 319 -17.93 24.25 15.57
CA LEU A 319 -16.59 24.07 15.01
C LEU A 319 -16.70 23.59 13.57
N THR A 320 -15.93 24.19 12.66
CA THR A 320 -15.93 23.81 11.25
C THR A 320 -15.07 22.56 11.01
N TYR A 321 -15.40 21.78 9.98
CA TYR A 321 -14.54 20.64 9.59
C TYR A 321 -13.16 21.10 9.15
N ARG A 322 -13.07 22.25 8.47
CA ARG A 322 -11.80 22.88 8.09
C ARG A 322 -10.87 23.08 9.27
N SER A 323 -11.35 23.76 10.31
CA SER A 323 -10.54 24.03 11.51
C SER A 323 -10.19 22.74 12.26
N MET A 324 -11.10 21.77 12.33
CA MET A 324 -10.84 20.49 13.02
C MET A 324 -9.84 19.61 12.26
N LEU A 325 -9.94 19.50 10.93
CA LEU A 325 -9.03 18.72 10.08
C LEU A 325 -7.62 19.35 10.03
N ALA A 326 -7.53 20.67 10.10
CA ALA A 326 -6.25 21.38 10.20
C ALA A 326 -5.70 21.47 11.63
N HIS A 327 -6.34 20.82 12.62
CA HIS A 327 -5.94 20.87 14.03
C HIS A 327 -5.92 22.28 14.66
N ASN A 328 -6.76 23.19 14.16
CA ASN A 328 -6.90 24.58 14.62
C ASN A 328 -8.17 24.83 15.46
N ALA A 329 -8.87 23.77 15.89
CA ALA A 329 -10.21 23.86 16.51
C ALA A 329 -10.21 23.79 18.05
N ARG A 330 -9.06 24.01 18.72
CA ARG A 330 -8.92 23.97 20.19
C ARG A 330 -9.36 22.65 20.84
N LEU A 331 -9.45 21.57 20.06
CA LEU A 331 -9.82 20.26 20.58
C LEU A 331 -8.68 19.70 21.45
N ARG A 332 -9.04 19.00 22.53
CA ARG A 332 -8.04 18.25 23.32
C ARG A 332 -7.31 17.25 22.42
N PRO A 333 -6.01 17.01 22.65
CA PRO A 333 -5.23 16.15 21.77
C PRO A 333 -5.70 14.68 21.81
N TRP A 334 -5.99 14.17 23.01
CA TRP A 334 -6.32 12.77 23.24
C TRP A 334 -7.19 12.56 24.48
N ILE A 335 -7.93 11.44 24.52
CA ILE A 335 -8.72 10.98 25.66
C ILE A 335 -8.45 9.47 25.87
N PRO A 336 -7.97 9.03 27.04
CA PRO A 336 -7.78 7.62 27.38
C PRO A 336 -9.12 6.94 27.72
N TYR A 337 -9.94 6.64 26.70
CA TYR A 337 -11.29 6.12 26.89
C TYR A 337 -11.37 4.86 27.77
N TRP A 338 -10.39 3.97 27.64
CA TRP A 338 -10.35 2.71 28.39
C TRP A 338 -10.23 2.92 29.90
N LYS A 339 -9.54 3.96 30.37
CA LYS A 339 -9.39 4.21 31.83
C LYS A 339 -10.73 4.52 32.50
N GLY A 340 -11.64 5.16 31.77
CA GLY A 340 -13.01 5.41 32.24
C GLY A 340 -13.86 4.14 32.42
N THR A 341 -13.40 2.99 31.91
CA THR A 341 -14.04 1.69 32.08
C THR A 341 -13.79 1.09 33.46
N LEU A 342 -12.72 1.50 34.16
CA LEU A 342 -12.33 0.94 35.44
C LEU A 342 -13.25 1.39 36.58
N ARG A 343 -13.56 0.48 37.50
CA ARG A 343 -14.30 0.76 38.74
C ARG A 343 -13.42 1.62 39.63
N GLY A 344 -14.02 2.62 40.28
CA GLY A 344 -13.30 3.55 41.16
C GLY A 344 -12.64 4.72 40.45
N ASN A 345 -12.13 4.56 39.21
CA ASN A 345 -11.57 5.70 38.46
C ASN A 345 -12.68 6.63 37.93
N ALA A 346 -12.45 7.94 37.87
CA ALA A 346 -13.42 8.84 37.24
C ALA A 346 -13.65 8.48 35.75
N ARG A 347 -14.79 8.92 35.20
CA ARG A 347 -15.17 8.55 33.82
C ARG A 347 -14.30 9.23 32.76
N TYR A 348 -13.84 10.45 33.03
CA TYR A 348 -13.10 11.30 32.08
C TYR A 348 -11.98 12.04 32.79
N PRO A 349 -10.87 12.38 32.10
CA PRO A 349 -9.69 13.00 32.69
C PRO A 349 -9.89 14.39 33.30
N TRP A 350 -10.99 15.07 32.99
CA TRP A 350 -11.33 16.38 33.56
C TRP A 350 -12.32 16.32 34.74
N ARG A 351 -12.63 15.12 35.25
CA ARG A 351 -13.53 14.96 36.41
C ARG A 351 -12.72 14.72 37.69
N LYS A 352 -13.21 15.24 38.82
CA LYS A 352 -12.64 14.96 40.15
C LYS A 352 -12.58 13.45 40.40
N GLY A 353 -11.47 12.99 40.99
CA GLY A 353 -11.19 11.57 41.25
C GLY A 353 -10.68 10.81 40.03
N TRP A 354 -10.23 11.51 38.99
CA TRP A 354 -9.48 10.89 37.91
C TRP A 354 -8.07 10.54 38.37
N ASP A 355 -7.71 9.28 38.16
CA ASP A 355 -6.39 8.73 38.40
C ASP A 355 -5.74 8.42 37.04
N ASN A 356 -4.66 9.14 36.74
CA ASN A 356 -3.88 9.00 35.52
C ASN A 356 -2.84 7.88 35.59
N GLU A 357 -2.49 7.37 36.77
CA GLU A 357 -1.52 6.29 36.96
C GLU A 357 -2.17 4.92 36.96
N ARG A 358 -3.49 4.86 37.17
CA ARG A 358 -4.24 3.59 37.18
C ARG A 358 -4.06 2.77 35.89
N ILE A 359 -3.67 1.51 36.09
CA ILE A 359 -3.63 0.45 35.08
C ILE A 359 -4.84 -0.49 35.22
N ASN A 360 -5.06 -1.34 34.21
CA ASN A 360 -6.13 -2.32 34.20
C ASN A 360 -5.91 -3.41 35.27
N ASP A 361 -6.71 -3.35 36.33
CA ASP A 361 -6.79 -4.34 37.41
C ASP A 361 -7.94 -5.35 37.21
N TYR A 362 -8.50 -5.41 36.00
CA TYR A 362 -9.67 -6.20 35.59
C TYR A 362 -10.96 -5.89 36.38
N ARG A 363 -10.98 -4.84 37.19
CA ARG A 363 -12.17 -4.40 37.92
C ARG A 363 -12.91 -3.34 37.12
N PHE A 364 -13.70 -3.78 36.15
CA PHE A 364 -14.48 -2.89 35.29
C PHE A 364 -15.80 -2.43 35.91
N ARG A 365 -16.29 -1.28 35.45
CA ARG A 365 -17.67 -0.82 35.70
C ARG A 365 -18.66 -1.81 35.11
N TRP A 366 -19.81 -1.92 35.77
CA TRP A 366 -20.88 -2.82 35.36
C TRP A 366 -21.26 -2.64 33.88
N CYS A 367 -21.47 -3.76 33.18
CA CYS A 367 -21.78 -3.82 31.74
C CYS A 367 -20.78 -3.12 30.81
N THR A 368 -19.48 -3.17 31.11
CA THR A 368 -18.44 -2.62 30.22
C THR A 368 -17.69 -3.70 29.44
N PHE A 369 -16.97 -4.59 30.13
CA PHE A 369 -16.24 -5.72 29.53
C PHE A 369 -16.75 -7.07 30.05
N LYS A 370 -16.56 -8.11 29.24
CA LYS A 370 -16.70 -9.53 29.59
C LYS A 370 -15.50 -10.33 29.05
N THR A 371 -15.28 -11.50 29.61
CA THR A 371 -14.20 -12.42 29.21
C THR A 371 -14.51 -13.20 27.95
N ASP A 372 -15.78 -13.24 27.52
CA ASP A 372 -16.21 -13.95 26.33
C ASP A 372 -17.23 -13.12 25.53
N SER A 373 -17.33 -13.45 24.25
CA SER A 373 -18.22 -12.83 23.27
C SER A 373 -19.69 -13.14 23.55
N SER A 374 -20.56 -12.20 23.18
CA SER A 374 -22.01 -12.43 23.13
C SER A 374 -22.69 -11.33 22.31
N ALA A 375 -23.98 -11.46 22.03
CA ALA A 375 -24.75 -10.41 21.35
C ALA A 375 -24.71 -9.04 22.07
N ARG A 376 -24.43 -9.01 23.39
CA ARG A 376 -24.25 -7.78 24.17
C ARG A 376 -22.82 -7.27 24.19
N PHE A 377 -21.84 -8.15 24.02
CA PHE A 377 -20.40 -7.86 24.05
C PHE A 377 -19.71 -8.40 22.78
N PRO A 378 -20.03 -7.87 21.58
CA PRO A 378 -19.50 -8.38 20.31
C PRO A 378 -18.15 -7.77 19.92
N ILE A 379 -17.72 -6.69 20.60
CA ILE A 379 -16.53 -5.92 20.21
C ILE A 379 -15.30 -6.58 20.84
N TYR A 380 -14.51 -7.28 20.01
CA TYR A 380 -13.24 -7.87 20.41
C TYR A 380 -12.19 -6.79 20.70
N VAL A 381 -11.56 -6.83 21.87
CA VAL A 381 -10.36 -6.04 22.20
C VAL A 381 -9.17 -6.96 22.42
N THR A 382 -9.34 -8.01 23.23
CA THR A 382 -8.42 -9.14 23.40
C THR A 382 -9.22 -10.41 23.67
N ASP A 383 -8.56 -11.57 23.72
CA ASP A 383 -9.20 -12.85 24.07
C ASP A 383 -9.87 -12.85 25.46
N GLN A 384 -9.52 -11.90 26.33
CA GLN A 384 -10.10 -11.73 27.66
C GLN A 384 -10.98 -10.48 27.80
N LEU A 385 -11.07 -9.63 26.76
CA LEU A 385 -11.73 -8.34 26.82
C LEU A 385 -12.68 -8.17 25.63
N TRP A 386 -13.96 -8.42 25.88
CA TRP A 386 -15.06 -8.20 24.95
C TRP A 386 -15.91 -7.00 25.43
N LEU A 387 -15.94 -5.94 24.63
CA LEU A 387 -16.56 -4.67 24.98
C LEU A 387 -18.05 -4.65 24.64
N HIS A 388 -18.83 -4.01 25.50
CA HIS A 388 -20.27 -3.85 25.30
C HIS A 388 -20.60 -3.10 23.99
N ARG A 389 -21.56 -3.60 23.21
CA ARG A 389 -21.94 -3.08 21.88
C ARG A 389 -22.22 -1.57 21.81
N ASN A 390 -22.67 -0.98 22.91
CA ASN A 390 -23.03 0.43 23.00
C ASN A 390 -21.89 1.34 23.51
N TYR A 391 -20.68 0.82 23.75
CA TYR A 391 -19.62 1.62 24.36
C TYR A 391 -19.11 2.74 23.44
N LYS A 392 -19.24 2.60 22.11
CA LYS A 392 -19.03 3.68 21.13
C LYS A 392 -19.75 4.98 21.53
N LYS A 393 -20.98 4.89 22.06
CA LYS A 393 -21.75 6.05 22.56
C LYS A 393 -21.08 6.75 23.75
N GLN A 394 -20.32 6.02 24.58
CA GLN A 394 -19.54 6.61 25.67
C GLN A 394 -18.32 7.37 25.18
N ILE A 395 -17.67 6.90 24.10
CA ILE A 395 -16.59 7.61 23.41
C ILE A 395 -17.12 8.94 22.85
N TYR A 396 -18.24 8.92 22.11
CA TYR A 396 -18.86 10.14 21.60
C TYR A 396 -19.27 11.10 22.72
N LYS A 397 -19.82 10.56 23.82
CA LYS A 397 -20.17 11.37 24.99
C LYS A 397 -18.94 11.99 25.66
N ALA A 398 -17.80 11.29 25.67
CA ALA A 398 -16.54 11.82 26.18
C ALA A 398 -16.06 12.98 25.30
N ILE A 399 -16.05 12.81 23.97
CA ILE A 399 -15.72 13.87 23.00
C ILE A 399 -16.64 15.06 23.19
N ARG A 400 -17.97 14.85 23.19
CA ARG A 400 -18.97 15.90 23.41
C ARG A 400 -18.70 16.72 24.68
N LYS A 401 -18.34 16.05 25.78
CA LYS A 401 -18.15 16.68 27.11
C LYS A 401 -16.75 17.21 27.38
N SER A 402 -15.78 16.97 26.51
CA SER A 402 -14.43 17.47 26.74
C SER A 402 -14.41 19.00 26.69
N PRO A 403 -13.67 19.68 27.56
CA PRO A 403 -13.45 21.12 27.39
C PRO A 403 -12.66 21.38 26.09
N LEU A 404 -12.83 22.56 25.51
CA LEU A 404 -11.86 23.09 24.53
C LEU A 404 -10.63 23.60 25.29
N ASN A 405 -9.48 23.59 24.64
CA ASN A 405 -8.29 24.27 25.17
C ASN A 405 -8.55 25.78 25.18
N GLU A 406 -7.98 26.48 26.17
CA GLU A 406 -8.19 27.92 26.35
C GLU A 406 -7.60 28.70 25.17
N GLU A 407 -6.33 28.43 24.85
CA GLU A 407 -5.62 29.09 23.76
C GLU A 407 -6.02 28.57 22.36
N PRO A 408 -6.17 29.47 21.36
CA PRO A 408 -6.22 29.10 19.96
C PRO A 408 -4.86 28.60 19.44
N GLY A 409 -4.86 28.00 18.25
CA GLY A 409 -3.65 27.51 17.58
C GLY A 409 -3.58 26.00 17.42
N TYR A 410 -2.44 25.54 16.88
CA TYR A 410 -2.23 24.15 16.50
C TYR A 410 -2.18 23.21 17.71
N VAL A 411 -3.14 22.29 17.78
CA VAL A 411 -3.12 21.14 18.70
C VAL A 411 -3.53 19.88 17.96
N TYR A 412 -2.58 18.97 17.77
CA TYR A 412 -2.84 17.68 17.14
C TYR A 412 -3.91 16.89 17.93
N SER A 413 -5.07 16.70 17.33
CA SER A 413 -6.24 16.08 17.97
C SER A 413 -6.85 14.98 17.11
N GLY A 414 -6.98 13.79 17.69
CA GLY A 414 -7.63 12.64 17.06
C GLY A 414 -9.15 12.61 17.18
N LEU A 415 -9.76 13.57 17.91
CA LEU A 415 -11.16 13.43 18.35
C LEU A 415 -12.17 13.43 17.19
N LEU A 416 -11.97 14.27 16.17
CA LEU A 416 -12.81 14.29 14.97
C LEU A 416 -12.83 12.92 14.27
N PHE A 417 -11.66 12.27 14.19
CA PHE A 417 -11.48 11.03 13.41
C PHE A 417 -12.21 9.82 14.01
N TYR A 418 -12.68 9.88 15.25
CA TYR A 418 -13.60 8.87 15.80
C TYR A 418 -15.04 9.02 15.27
N LEU A 419 -15.40 10.20 14.76
CA LEU A 419 -16.74 10.52 14.26
C LEU A 419 -16.86 10.31 12.74
N LEU A 420 -15.74 10.44 12.02
CA LEU A 420 -15.72 10.41 10.55
C LEU A 420 -16.29 9.14 9.92
N PRO A 421 -16.10 7.92 10.46
CA PRO A 421 -16.75 6.74 9.90
C PRO A 421 -18.27 6.88 9.80
N GLU A 422 -18.93 7.30 10.89
CA GLU A 422 -20.39 7.45 10.94
C GLU A 422 -20.88 8.64 10.10
N ILE A 423 -20.07 9.69 9.96
CA ILE A 423 -20.35 10.80 9.04
C ILE A 423 -20.31 10.34 7.59
N VAL A 424 -19.27 9.59 7.21
CA VAL A 424 -19.15 9.03 5.85
C VAL A 424 -20.31 8.09 5.56
N GLU A 425 -20.64 7.16 6.47
CA GLU A 425 -21.80 6.27 6.33
C GLU A 425 -23.11 7.05 6.15
N GLY A 426 -23.31 8.13 6.92
CA GLY A 426 -24.48 8.99 6.79
C GLY A 426 -24.57 9.72 5.44
N LEU A 427 -23.43 10.09 4.85
CA LEU A 427 -23.36 10.81 3.57
C LEU A 427 -23.41 9.89 2.35
N THR A 428 -22.94 8.65 2.47
CA THR A 428 -22.90 7.67 1.36
C THR A 428 -24.07 6.71 1.39
N GLY A 429 -24.65 6.44 2.57
CA GLY A 429 -25.61 5.35 2.77
C GLY A 429 -24.96 3.95 2.77
N GLU A 430 -23.63 3.88 2.80
CA GLU A 430 -22.87 2.63 2.71
C GLU A 430 -22.04 2.40 3.97
N GLU A 431 -21.85 1.14 4.37
CA GLU A 431 -20.98 0.78 5.49
C GLU A 431 -19.54 1.24 5.22
N TYR A 432 -18.89 1.84 6.22
CA TYR A 432 -17.64 2.58 6.04
C TYR A 432 -16.50 1.74 5.45
N GLU A 433 -16.25 0.54 5.98
CA GLU A 433 -15.18 -0.33 5.49
C GLU A 433 -15.45 -0.78 4.05
N ARG A 434 -16.70 -1.17 3.74
CA ARG A 434 -17.13 -1.56 2.40
C ARG A 434 -16.97 -0.42 1.40
N TYR A 435 -17.44 0.78 1.73
CA TYR A 435 -17.31 1.96 0.89
C TYR A 435 -15.85 2.23 0.51
N LEU A 436 -14.92 2.16 1.48
CA LEU A 436 -13.49 2.37 1.23
C LEU A 436 -12.90 1.30 0.30
N LYS A 437 -13.23 0.02 0.54
CA LYS A 437 -12.75 -1.09 -0.27
C LYS A 437 -13.23 -1.00 -1.71
N GLU A 438 -14.52 -0.76 -1.91
CA GLU A 438 -15.18 -0.75 -3.22
C GLU A 438 -14.88 0.54 -4.01
N THR A 439 -14.72 1.68 -3.33
CA THR A 439 -14.48 2.96 -4.00
C THR A 439 -13.01 3.21 -4.30
N PHE A 440 -12.11 2.81 -3.38
CA PHE A 440 -10.69 3.17 -3.46
C PHE A 440 -9.78 1.93 -3.46
N TYR A 441 -9.79 1.10 -2.42
CA TYR A 441 -8.70 0.15 -2.21
C TYR A 441 -8.63 -0.94 -3.31
N HIS A 442 -9.71 -1.67 -3.57
CA HIS A 442 -9.70 -2.73 -4.58
C HIS A 442 -9.54 -2.18 -6.01
N PRO A 443 -10.21 -1.09 -6.42
CA PRO A 443 -9.99 -0.52 -7.75
C PRO A 443 -8.56 -0.02 -8.00
N LEU A 444 -7.87 0.47 -6.96
CA LEU A 444 -6.45 0.82 -7.01
C LEU A 444 -5.54 -0.42 -7.08
N GLY A 445 -6.06 -1.60 -6.78
CA GLY A 445 -5.29 -2.84 -6.60
C GLY A 445 -4.62 -2.96 -5.22
N ALA A 446 -5.03 -2.14 -4.24
CA ALA A 446 -4.41 -2.01 -2.93
C ALA A 446 -5.07 -2.90 -1.86
N TYR A 447 -5.09 -4.22 -2.07
CA TYR A 447 -5.88 -5.18 -1.28
C TYR A 447 -5.40 -5.42 0.15
N THR A 448 -4.17 -5.02 0.50
CA THR A 448 -3.69 -5.11 1.89
C THR A 448 -4.17 -3.95 2.75
N LEU A 449 -4.68 -2.85 2.17
CA LEU A 449 -5.34 -1.77 2.92
C LEU A 449 -6.64 -2.29 3.53
N THR A 450 -6.60 -2.62 4.82
CA THR A 450 -7.77 -3.16 5.52
C THR A 450 -7.76 -2.87 7.00
N TYR A 451 -8.95 -2.79 7.59
CA TYR A 451 -9.12 -2.92 9.04
C TYR A 451 -9.10 -4.39 9.43
N ASN A 452 -8.69 -4.68 10.68
CA ASN A 452 -8.72 -6.03 11.26
C ASN A 452 -8.09 -7.11 10.33
N PRO A 453 -6.79 -6.99 10.00
CA PRO A 453 -6.13 -7.77 8.93
C PRO A 453 -6.17 -9.29 9.15
N LEU A 454 -6.30 -9.77 10.39
CA LEU A 454 -6.45 -11.19 10.72
C LEU A 454 -7.70 -11.84 10.10
N ARG A 455 -8.66 -11.06 9.59
CA ARG A 455 -9.80 -11.57 8.80
C ARG A 455 -9.40 -12.06 7.41
N PHE A 456 -8.25 -11.62 6.90
CA PHE A 456 -7.88 -11.77 5.48
C PHE A 456 -6.45 -12.30 5.28
N PHE A 457 -5.56 -12.09 6.24
CA PHE A 457 -4.15 -12.44 6.13
C PHE A 457 -3.69 -13.33 7.30
N PRO A 458 -2.79 -14.28 7.05
CA PRO A 458 -2.20 -15.08 8.11
C PRO A 458 -1.41 -14.18 9.06
N ARG A 459 -1.44 -14.51 10.35
CA ARG A 459 -0.75 -13.74 11.41
C ARG A 459 0.74 -13.54 11.12
N ALA A 460 1.40 -14.51 10.48
CA ALA A 460 2.80 -14.41 10.08
C ALA A 460 3.06 -13.24 9.12
N ARG A 461 2.10 -12.80 8.30
CA ARG A 461 2.28 -11.65 7.41
C ARG A 461 2.06 -10.29 8.07
N ILE A 462 1.77 -10.26 9.37
CA ILE A 462 1.45 -9.03 10.09
C ILE A 462 2.51 -8.78 11.14
N VAL A 463 3.09 -7.59 11.16
CA VAL A 463 4.16 -7.26 12.10
C VAL A 463 3.55 -6.92 13.48
N PRO A 464 4.07 -7.48 14.59
CA PRO A 464 3.58 -7.16 15.94
C PRO A 464 3.96 -5.73 16.35
N THR A 465 3.14 -5.11 17.23
CA THR A 465 3.37 -3.74 17.71
C THR A 465 3.92 -3.72 19.13
N GLU A 466 3.09 -3.60 20.16
CA GLU A 466 3.54 -3.38 21.54
C GLU A 466 3.11 -4.51 22.47
N ARG A 467 3.94 -4.86 23.45
CA ARG A 467 3.49 -5.56 24.64
C ARG A 467 2.79 -4.57 25.56
N ASP A 468 1.47 -4.48 25.45
CA ASP A 468 0.65 -3.57 26.27
C ASP A 468 0.66 -4.04 27.73
N THR A 469 1.22 -3.23 28.62
CA THR A 469 1.39 -3.52 30.05
C THR A 469 0.47 -2.73 30.96
N PHE A 470 -0.49 -1.98 30.42
CA PHE A 470 -1.35 -1.09 31.22
C PHE A 470 -2.84 -1.26 30.94
N PHE A 471 -3.26 -1.60 29.72
CA PHE A 471 -4.67 -1.76 29.36
C PHE A 471 -4.95 -3.21 28.96
N ARG A 472 -4.43 -3.66 27.82
CA ARG A 472 -4.78 -4.97 27.26
C ARG A 472 -4.00 -6.12 27.88
N MET A 473 -2.89 -5.83 28.55
CA MET A 473 -2.06 -6.81 29.27
C MET A 473 -1.55 -7.98 28.39
N VAL A 474 -1.40 -7.74 27.08
CA VAL A 474 -0.99 -8.74 26.08
C VAL A 474 -0.09 -8.12 25.02
N GLN A 475 0.63 -8.97 24.27
CA GLN A 475 1.27 -8.56 23.03
C GLN A 475 0.22 -8.24 21.97
N ILE A 476 0.25 -7.03 21.43
CA ILE A 476 -0.59 -6.62 20.32
C ILE A 476 0.02 -7.10 19.00
N HIS A 477 -0.77 -7.86 18.24
CA HIS A 477 -0.38 -8.47 16.97
C HIS A 477 -1.62 -8.68 16.09
N GLY A 478 -1.65 -8.06 14.91
CA GLY A 478 -2.79 -8.17 13.98
C GLY A 478 -4.06 -7.42 14.41
N ARG A 479 -3.93 -6.53 15.40
CA ARG A 479 -4.98 -5.65 15.92
C ARG A 479 -4.41 -4.25 16.14
N VAL A 480 -5.27 -3.25 16.04
CA VAL A 480 -4.87 -1.85 16.19
C VAL A 480 -4.20 -1.57 17.54
N HIS A 481 -3.11 -0.83 17.49
CA HIS A 481 -2.31 -0.39 18.62
C HIS A 481 -3.05 0.65 19.47
N ASP A 482 -3.70 1.64 18.84
CA ASP A 482 -4.48 2.69 19.52
C ASP A 482 -5.63 2.07 20.34
N GLU A 483 -5.67 2.39 21.63
CA GLU A 483 -6.62 1.80 22.57
C GLU A 483 -8.05 2.23 22.26
N GLY A 484 -8.24 3.50 21.88
CA GLY A 484 -9.55 4.03 21.53
C GLY A 484 -10.11 3.39 20.26
N ALA A 485 -9.28 3.21 19.23
CA ALA A 485 -9.66 2.54 17.99
C ALA A 485 -9.98 1.06 18.23
N ALA A 486 -9.24 0.37 19.11
CA ALA A 486 -9.58 -0.99 19.53
C ALA A 486 -10.98 -1.04 20.16
N MET A 487 -11.32 -0.05 20.99
CA MET A 487 -12.66 0.08 21.58
C MET A 487 -13.77 0.47 20.59
N MET A 488 -13.42 0.86 19.36
CA MET A 488 -14.35 1.06 18.24
C MET A 488 -14.54 -0.21 17.39
N GLY A 489 -14.00 -1.36 17.83
CA GLY A 489 -13.98 -2.60 17.04
C GLY A 489 -12.86 -2.67 16.02
N GLY A 490 -11.84 -1.82 16.16
CA GLY A 490 -10.71 -1.73 15.25
C GLY A 490 -10.98 -0.90 13.99
N VAL A 491 -12.22 -0.49 13.74
CA VAL A 491 -12.62 0.36 12.60
C VAL A 491 -12.76 1.80 13.09
N SER A 492 -11.68 2.58 12.95
CA SER A 492 -11.65 4.00 13.28
C SER A 492 -10.83 4.74 12.25
N SER A 493 -11.20 5.98 11.94
CA SER A 493 -10.32 6.82 11.11
C SER A 493 -9.14 7.38 11.90
N ASN A 494 -9.18 7.38 13.24
CA ASN A 494 -8.07 7.88 14.05
C ASN A 494 -6.83 6.99 13.89
N ALA A 495 -7.04 5.67 13.85
CA ALA A 495 -6.07 4.60 13.70
C ALA A 495 -6.80 3.28 13.38
N GLY A 496 -6.06 2.27 12.92
CA GLY A 496 -6.54 0.89 12.82
C GLY A 496 -6.54 0.29 11.42
N LEU A 497 -6.21 1.09 10.41
CA LEU A 497 -5.91 0.58 9.08
C LEU A 497 -4.53 -0.07 9.08
N PHE A 498 -4.41 -1.16 8.33
CA PHE A 498 -3.18 -1.90 8.09
C PHE A 498 -2.87 -1.90 6.60
N ALA A 499 -1.60 -1.94 6.21
CA ALA A 499 -1.19 -2.11 4.80
C ALA A 499 0.26 -2.60 4.66
N SER A 500 0.61 -3.11 3.47
CA SER A 500 2.00 -3.18 3.01
C SER A 500 2.46 -1.83 2.46
N ALA A 501 3.78 -1.63 2.33
CA ALA A 501 4.33 -0.40 1.76
C ALA A 501 3.86 -0.19 0.30
N ASN A 502 3.83 -1.24 -0.51
CA ASN A 502 3.43 -1.17 -1.92
C ASN A 502 1.98 -0.72 -2.12
N ASP A 503 1.05 -1.22 -1.31
CA ASP A 503 -0.36 -0.85 -1.45
C ASP A 503 -0.66 0.54 -0.90
N LEU A 504 0.05 0.95 0.15
CA LEU A 504 0.05 2.34 0.60
C LEU A 504 0.57 3.27 -0.51
N ALA A 505 1.59 2.84 -1.26
CA ALA A 505 2.14 3.62 -2.37
C ALA A 505 1.10 3.90 -3.46
N LYS A 506 0.25 2.93 -3.81
CA LYS A 506 -0.82 3.10 -4.81
C LYS A 506 -1.79 4.22 -4.42
N LEU A 507 -2.24 4.22 -3.16
CA LEU A 507 -3.14 5.25 -2.64
C LEU A 507 -2.45 6.62 -2.58
N MET A 508 -1.20 6.68 -2.12
CA MET A 508 -0.47 7.95 -2.08
C MET A 508 -0.13 8.49 -3.48
N THR A 509 0.09 7.60 -4.46
CA THR A 509 0.26 7.98 -5.87
C THR A 509 -1.04 8.53 -6.46
N MET A 510 -2.21 8.02 -6.04
CA MET A 510 -3.48 8.66 -6.39
C MET A 510 -3.53 10.11 -5.89
N TYR A 511 -2.95 10.44 -4.72
CA TYR A 511 -2.90 11.83 -4.24
C TYR A 511 -1.86 12.68 -4.98
N ILE A 512 -0.65 12.15 -5.23
CA ILE A 512 0.39 12.91 -5.94
C ILE A 512 -0.05 13.25 -7.37
N ASN A 513 -0.85 12.37 -7.99
CA ASN A 513 -1.49 12.57 -9.29
C ASN A 513 -2.87 13.27 -9.17
N TYR A 514 -3.06 14.08 -8.13
CA TYR A 514 -4.25 14.91 -7.89
C TYR A 514 -5.58 14.18 -8.05
N GLY A 515 -5.67 12.95 -7.53
CA GLY A 515 -6.87 12.13 -7.50
C GLY A 515 -7.00 11.13 -8.64
N ALA A 516 -6.04 11.05 -9.56
CA ALA A 516 -6.03 10.10 -10.67
C ALA A 516 -5.11 8.89 -10.41
N TYR A 517 -5.57 7.69 -10.79
CA TYR A 517 -4.73 6.49 -10.81
C TYR A 517 -5.34 5.43 -11.73
N GLY A 518 -4.53 4.66 -12.44
CA GLY A 518 -4.99 3.58 -13.32
C GLY A 518 -5.90 4.05 -14.46
N GLY A 519 -5.73 5.28 -14.96
CA GLY A 519 -6.60 5.88 -15.97
C GLY A 519 -7.97 6.36 -15.46
N LYS A 520 -8.19 6.41 -14.14
CA LYS A 520 -9.46 6.82 -13.51
C LYS A 520 -9.28 7.99 -12.55
N GLN A 521 -10.17 8.97 -12.61
CA GLN A 521 -10.29 10.03 -11.59
C GLN A 521 -11.14 9.55 -10.41
N TYR A 522 -10.51 9.37 -9.24
CA TYR A 522 -11.18 8.95 -8.00
C TYR A 522 -11.67 10.13 -7.15
N ILE A 523 -10.91 11.22 -7.16
CA ILE A 523 -11.16 12.41 -6.36
C ILE A 523 -10.95 13.61 -7.28
N ALA A 524 -11.80 14.63 -7.24
CA ALA A 524 -11.59 15.82 -8.06
C ALA A 524 -10.24 16.48 -7.72
N GLU A 525 -9.49 16.91 -8.74
CA GLU A 525 -8.19 17.56 -8.57
C GLU A 525 -8.25 18.75 -7.61
N ALA A 526 -9.26 19.62 -7.78
CA ALA A 526 -9.48 20.76 -6.91
C ALA A 526 -9.63 20.36 -5.43
N SER A 527 -10.28 19.23 -5.14
CA SER A 527 -10.42 18.72 -3.77
C SER A 527 -9.11 18.22 -3.19
N VAL A 528 -8.27 17.55 -3.98
CA VAL A 528 -6.95 17.10 -3.49
C VAL A 528 -6.09 18.33 -3.17
N ARG A 529 -6.02 19.30 -4.09
CA ARG A 529 -5.29 20.56 -3.87
C ARG A 529 -5.78 21.32 -2.64
N GLU A 530 -7.10 21.37 -2.44
CA GLU A 530 -7.71 22.02 -1.28
C GLU A 530 -7.29 21.35 0.04
N PHE A 531 -7.16 20.02 0.06
CA PHE A 531 -6.80 19.30 1.28
C PHE A 531 -5.29 19.29 1.55
N THR A 532 -4.45 19.41 0.52
CA THR A 532 -2.99 19.38 0.65
C THR A 532 -2.36 20.77 0.83
N ARG A 533 -3.08 21.85 0.49
CA ARG A 533 -2.60 23.22 0.75
C ARG A 533 -2.59 23.54 2.25
N CYS A 534 -1.69 24.44 2.64
CA CYS A 534 -1.67 24.96 4.01
C CYS A 534 -2.92 25.79 4.31
N GLN A 535 -3.59 25.51 5.42
CA GLN A 535 -4.88 26.13 5.75
C GLN A 535 -4.76 27.40 6.59
N TYR A 536 -3.77 27.42 7.50
CA TYR A 536 -3.63 28.46 8.54
C TYR A 536 -2.15 28.84 8.72
N CYS A 537 -1.38 28.90 7.63
CA CYS A 537 0.06 29.19 7.68
C CYS A 537 0.37 30.57 8.27
N GLU A 538 -0.46 31.58 7.97
CA GLU A 538 -0.33 32.93 8.53
C GLU A 538 -0.55 32.96 10.06
N GLU A 539 -1.24 31.96 10.61
CA GLU A 539 -1.43 31.77 12.05
C GLU A 539 -0.36 30.84 12.68
N GLY A 540 0.69 30.50 11.92
CA GLY A 540 1.75 29.60 12.36
C GLY A 540 1.38 28.10 12.31
N ASN A 541 0.22 27.75 11.73
CA ASN A 541 -0.22 26.36 11.62
C ASN A 541 0.01 25.83 10.19
N ARG A 542 1.10 25.07 10.04
CA ARG A 542 1.55 24.43 8.80
C ARG A 542 0.62 23.38 8.19
N ARG A 543 -0.48 22.98 8.84
CA ARG A 543 -1.24 21.78 8.45
C ARG A 543 -2.04 21.97 7.16
N GLY A 544 -2.11 20.90 6.37
CA GLY A 544 -3.20 20.68 5.43
C GLY A 544 -4.43 20.13 6.15
N LEU A 545 -5.50 19.83 5.40
CA LEU A 545 -6.69 19.21 5.96
C LEU A 545 -6.44 17.72 6.19
N GLY A 546 -6.11 17.36 7.43
CA GLY A 546 -5.72 16.01 7.85
C GLY A 546 -4.27 15.64 7.51
N PHE A 547 -3.66 16.26 6.50
CA PHE A 547 -2.25 16.05 6.14
C PHE A 547 -1.27 16.86 7.00
N ASP A 548 -0.10 16.26 7.26
CA ASP A 548 1.11 16.96 7.66
C ASP A 548 1.72 17.66 6.44
N LYS A 549 2.33 18.83 6.64
CA LYS A 549 3.24 19.51 5.68
C LYS A 549 4.60 19.79 6.33
N PRO A 550 5.65 20.25 5.63
CA PRO A 550 6.90 20.66 6.29
C PRO A 550 6.65 21.79 7.30
N LEU A 551 7.57 21.98 8.25
CA LEU A 551 7.53 23.15 9.12
C LEU A 551 7.66 24.42 8.28
N ILE A 552 7.00 25.50 8.72
CA ILE A 552 7.12 26.82 8.06
C ILE A 552 8.58 27.29 8.08
N GLU A 553 9.22 27.12 9.22
CA GLU A 553 10.67 27.27 9.37
C GLU A 553 11.27 25.91 9.69
N TYR A 554 12.27 25.51 8.91
CA TYR A 554 12.94 24.22 9.12
C TYR A 554 13.69 24.20 10.45
N ASP A 555 13.49 23.12 11.21
CA ASP A 555 14.24 22.83 12.44
C ASP A 555 14.68 21.35 12.43
N PRO A 556 15.99 21.04 12.39
CA PRO A 556 16.48 19.66 12.33
C PRO A 556 16.17 18.83 13.60
N LYS A 557 15.77 19.46 14.70
CA LYS A 557 15.39 18.77 15.95
C LYS A 557 13.94 18.32 15.98
N THR A 558 13.06 19.03 15.27
CA THR A 558 11.61 18.81 15.33
C THR A 558 10.98 18.47 13.99
N SER A 559 11.69 18.69 12.88
CA SER A 559 11.23 18.34 11.53
C SER A 559 11.14 16.83 11.35
N SER A 560 10.01 16.39 10.79
CA SER A 560 9.80 14.99 10.42
C SER A 560 10.27 14.65 9.01
N VAL A 561 10.76 15.65 8.27
CA VAL A 561 11.17 15.58 6.86
C VAL A 561 12.49 16.30 6.64
N ALA A 562 13.09 16.07 5.46
CA ALA A 562 14.30 16.76 5.02
C ALA A 562 14.06 18.26 4.81
N GLN A 563 15.13 19.05 4.79
CA GLN A 563 15.06 20.49 4.55
C GLN A 563 14.64 20.81 3.12
N GLU A 564 15.02 19.94 2.19
CA GLU A 564 14.78 20.02 0.76
C GLU A 564 13.33 19.70 0.36
N ALA A 565 12.53 19.17 1.29
CA ALA A 565 11.13 18.85 1.02
C ALA A 565 10.34 20.13 0.69
N SER A 566 9.66 20.14 -0.46
CA SER A 566 8.96 21.32 -0.94
C SER A 566 7.85 21.75 0.01
N PRO A 567 7.51 23.06 0.09
CA PRO A 567 6.33 23.52 0.83
C PRO A 567 5.02 22.88 0.34
N GLU A 568 4.95 22.43 -0.91
CA GLU A 568 3.80 21.74 -1.49
C GLU A 568 3.69 20.28 -1.02
N SER A 569 4.79 19.70 -0.54
CA SER A 569 4.80 18.33 -0.03
C SER A 569 3.87 18.11 1.16
N PHE A 570 3.41 16.87 1.31
CA PHE A 570 2.45 16.48 2.32
C PHE A 570 2.54 15.00 2.66
N GLY A 571 2.05 14.63 3.84
CA GLY A 571 2.07 13.24 4.27
C GLY A 571 1.47 13.02 5.64
N HIS A 572 1.90 11.96 6.31
CA HIS A 572 1.57 11.72 7.72
C HIS A 572 2.55 10.73 8.36
N SER A 573 2.76 10.86 9.67
CA SER A 573 3.47 9.87 10.48
C SER A 573 2.52 9.00 11.31
N GLY A 574 2.90 7.75 11.53
CA GLY A 574 2.20 6.81 12.40
C GLY A 574 2.98 6.56 13.68
N TYR A 575 2.27 6.53 14.81
CA TYR A 575 2.88 6.36 16.14
C TYR A 575 3.68 5.05 16.26
N THR A 576 3.23 4.00 15.57
CA THR A 576 3.84 2.66 15.51
C THR A 576 5.20 2.63 14.80
N GLY A 577 5.57 3.70 14.08
CA GLY A 577 6.83 3.82 13.34
C GLY A 577 6.65 4.05 11.85
N THR A 578 5.42 3.91 11.34
CA THR A 578 5.11 4.13 9.93
C THR A 578 5.20 5.61 9.53
N PHE A 579 5.43 5.86 8.24
CA PHE A 579 5.58 7.17 7.67
C PHE A 579 5.32 7.12 6.18
N THR A 580 4.59 8.11 5.66
CA THR A 580 4.44 8.32 4.23
C THR A 580 4.48 9.81 3.92
N TRP A 581 5.16 10.16 2.82
CA TRP A 581 5.33 11.54 2.37
C TRP A 581 5.36 11.59 0.86
N ALA A 582 4.58 12.49 0.27
CA ALA A 582 4.54 12.79 -1.14
C ALA A 582 4.98 14.23 -1.38
N ASP A 583 5.85 14.44 -2.34
CA ASP A 583 6.29 15.74 -2.82
C ASP A 583 5.95 15.84 -4.31
N PRO A 584 4.81 16.47 -4.68
CA PRO A 584 4.43 16.63 -6.08
C PRO A 584 5.40 17.46 -6.91
N GLU A 585 6.11 18.41 -6.29
CA GLU A 585 7.08 19.27 -7.00
C GLU A 585 8.33 18.48 -7.36
N ALA A 586 8.84 17.69 -6.40
CA ALA A 586 9.98 16.81 -6.64
C ALA A 586 9.58 15.47 -7.31
N GLY A 587 8.29 15.18 -7.51
CA GLY A 587 7.80 13.89 -7.99
C GLY A 587 8.15 12.71 -7.08
N LEU A 588 8.43 12.96 -5.80
CA LEU A 588 8.94 11.96 -4.86
C LEU A 588 7.83 11.40 -3.96
N LEU A 589 7.86 10.09 -3.74
CA LEU A 589 7.06 9.39 -2.75
C LEU A 589 7.97 8.56 -1.85
N TYR A 590 7.91 8.80 -0.55
CA TYR A 590 8.66 8.09 0.48
C TYR A 590 7.72 7.36 1.43
N ILE A 591 7.91 6.06 1.59
CA ILE A 591 7.22 5.23 2.58
C ILE A 591 8.26 4.50 3.43
N PHE A 592 8.09 4.60 4.75
CA PHE A 592 8.90 3.89 5.74
C PHE A 592 7.97 3.19 6.72
N MET A 593 8.13 1.88 6.87
CA MET A 593 7.29 1.03 7.70
C MET A 593 8.16 0.37 8.76
N SER A 594 7.89 0.61 10.03
CA SER A 594 8.53 -0.12 11.13
C SER A 594 7.54 -0.33 12.27
N ASN A 595 7.94 -1.16 13.23
CA ASN A 595 7.23 -1.38 14.49
C ASN A 595 8.07 -0.84 15.66
N ARG A 596 8.44 0.46 15.62
CA ARG A 596 9.28 1.12 16.64
C ARG A 596 8.75 1.02 18.07
N VAL A 597 7.46 0.76 18.23
CA VAL A 597 6.80 0.55 19.54
C VAL A 597 6.96 -0.88 20.06
N TYR A 598 7.68 -1.75 19.34
CA TYR A 598 8.03 -3.09 19.80
C TYR A 598 9.33 -3.08 20.63
N PRO A 599 9.35 -3.73 21.82
CA PRO A 599 8.19 -4.25 22.54
C PRO A 599 7.45 -3.17 23.34
N THR A 600 8.02 -1.97 23.50
CA THR A 600 7.42 -0.86 24.27
C THR A 600 7.34 0.42 23.45
N ARG A 601 6.25 1.19 23.66
CA ARG A 601 6.11 2.55 23.09
C ARG A 601 7.13 3.56 23.62
N ASP A 602 7.78 3.26 24.74
CA ASP A 602 8.79 4.11 25.39
C ASP A 602 10.16 3.99 24.71
N ASN A 603 10.17 4.07 23.38
CA ASN A 603 11.36 4.01 22.55
C ASN A 603 11.45 5.25 21.65
N PRO A 604 12.26 6.27 22.01
CA PRO A 604 12.40 7.50 21.25
C PRO A 604 13.49 7.43 20.18
N LYS A 605 14.22 6.31 20.05
CA LYS A 605 15.47 6.24 19.29
C LYS A 605 15.31 6.54 17.80
N ILE A 606 14.17 6.16 17.20
CA ILE A 606 13.86 6.50 15.80
C ILE A 606 13.89 8.02 15.55
N TYR A 607 13.48 8.81 16.54
CA TYR A 607 13.51 10.27 16.48
C TYR A 607 14.89 10.81 16.82
N ARG A 608 15.54 10.30 17.87
CA ARG A 608 16.88 10.75 18.27
C ARG A 608 17.94 10.54 17.19
N LEU A 609 17.82 9.47 16.42
CA LEU A 609 18.73 9.13 15.32
C LEU A 609 18.33 9.80 13.99
N ASN A 610 17.22 10.55 13.96
CA ASN A 610 16.67 11.18 12.76
C ASN A 610 16.56 10.23 11.56
N ILE A 611 16.18 8.96 11.79
CA ILE A 611 16.19 7.90 10.75
C ILE A 611 15.39 8.32 9.52
N ARG A 612 14.14 8.79 9.72
CA ARG A 612 13.26 9.17 8.62
C ARG A 612 13.72 10.44 7.89
N PRO A 613 14.02 11.57 8.58
CA PRO A 613 14.58 12.75 7.91
C PRO A 613 15.87 12.47 7.12
N ARG A 614 16.80 11.67 7.67
CA ARG A 614 18.07 11.34 6.99
C ARG A 614 17.85 10.50 5.74
N ILE A 615 16.96 9.52 5.79
CA ILE A 615 16.57 8.76 4.57
C ILE A 615 15.90 9.70 3.58
N HIS A 616 15.01 10.58 4.03
CA HIS A 616 14.31 11.51 3.16
C HIS A 616 15.27 12.48 2.44
N GLU A 617 16.29 12.99 3.14
CA GLU A 617 17.36 13.85 2.59
C GLU A 617 18.15 13.13 1.50
N VAL A 618 18.48 11.85 1.70
CA VAL A 618 19.13 11.02 0.67
C VAL A 618 18.30 10.98 -0.61
N LEU A 619 16.97 10.96 -0.53
CA LEU A 619 16.12 10.89 -1.71
C LEU A 619 16.27 12.13 -2.60
N TYR A 620 16.34 13.32 -2.00
CA TYR A 620 16.57 14.56 -2.75
C TYR A 620 17.99 14.61 -3.33
N LYS A 621 19.01 14.24 -2.54
CA LYS A 621 20.41 14.19 -3.01
C LYS A 621 20.64 13.18 -4.12
N ALA A 622 19.85 12.13 -4.17
CA ALA A 622 19.96 11.11 -5.20
C ALA A 622 19.31 11.50 -6.53
N VAL A 623 18.49 12.56 -6.60
CA VAL A 623 17.97 13.06 -7.87
C VAL A 623 19.15 13.69 -8.64
N ARG A 624 19.48 13.13 -9.81
CA ARG A 624 20.51 13.67 -10.71
C ARG A 624 19.89 14.80 -11.54
N GLU A 625 20.59 15.92 -11.64
CA GLU A 625 20.24 17.04 -12.53
C GLU A 625 20.38 16.66 -14.02
#